data_AF-A0A972SC08-F1
#
_entry.id   AF-A0A972SC08-F1
#
_cell.length_a   1.000
_cell.length_b   1.000
_cell.length_c   1.000
_cell.angle_alpha   90.00
_cell.angle_beta   90.00
_cell.angle_gamma   90.00
#
_symmetry.space_group_name_H-M   'P 1'
#
loop_
_entity.id
_entity.type
_entity.pdbx_description
1 polymer ?
#
loop_
_entity_poly.entity_id
_entity_poly.type
_entity_poly.pdbx_seq_one_letter_code
_entity_poly.pdbx_strand_id
1 'polypeptide(L)'
;MKKFSLAVLSLIAASSLAAQSITLYQDKDTGALYSKPGPNRIKLGEFVPKSEVTSSISQAMTKEIKGTSVSSKVPKLKINGVHYLGFTSIDYEDSHKENINRFETRRNYLEFRAYWNDKDYARITLDTHQDDTGDWKVRLKYAYLYLSDILPYTGVEFGQVHRPWIDWEEHH
;
A
#
# COMPACT_ATOMS: atom_id res chain seq x y z
N MET A 1 -22.10 38.91 -8.85
CA MET A 1 -21.43 37.90 -9.71
C MET A 1 -20.49 38.62 -10.66
N LYS A 2 -19.17 38.62 -10.39
CA LYS A 2 -18.17 39.25 -11.26
C LYS A 2 -17.86 38.27 -12.41
N LYS A 3 -18.11 38.71 -13.64
CA LYS A 3 -17.89 37.91 -14.86
C LYS A 3 -16.38 37.79 -15.08
N PHE A 4 -15.86 36.57 -15.11
CA PHE A 4 -14.50 36.30 -15.59
C PHE A 4 -14.48 36.51 -17.11
N SER A 5 -13.82 37.57 -17.57
CA SER A 5 -13.51 37.76 -18.99
C SER A 5 -12.40 36.79 -19.39
N LEU A 6 -12.72 35.88 -20.31
CA LEU A 6 -11.78 34.96 -20.93
C LEU A 6 -10.88 35.76 -21.88
N ALA A 7 -9.67 36.12 -21.46
CA ALA A 7 -8.70 36.77 -22.32
C ALA A 7 -8.00 35.74 -23.23
N VAL A 8 -7.97 36.08 -24.51
CA VAL A 8 -7.51 35.34 -25.68
C VAL A 8 -6.15 34.68 -25.49
N LEU A 9 -6.06 33.37 -25.79
CA LEU A 9 -4.80 32.65 -26.02
C LEU A 9 -4.05 33.30 -27.20
N SER A 10 -3.01 34.07 -26.95
CA SER A 10 -2.03 34.40 -27.99
C SER A 10 -1.17 33.16 -28.27
N LEU A 11 -1.16 32.73 -29.53
CA LEU A 11 -0.46 31.55 -30.05
C LEU A 11 0.95 31.40 -29.46
N ILE A 12 1.21 30.24 -28.87
CA ILE A 12 2.58 29.77 -28.62
C ILE A 12 3.15 29.39 -30.00
N ALA A 13 4.08 30.21 -30.50
CA ALA A 13 4.95 29.80 -31.59
C ALA A 13 5.69 28.53 -31.16
N ALA A 14 5.38 27.43 -31.84
CA ALA A 14 6.01 26.14 -31.64
C ALA A 14 7.46 26.17 -32.12
N SER A 15 8.37 26.70 -31.30
CA SER A 15 9.80 26.50 -31.47
C SER A 15 10.28 25.48 -30.44
N SER A 16 10.41 24.23 -30.91
CA SER A 16 11.28 23.17 -30.37
C SER A 16 11.61 23.26 -28.86
N LEU A 17 10.66 22.88 -28.01
CA LEU A 17 10.98 22.56 -26.61
C LEU A 17 11.61 21.17 -26.58
N ALA A 18 12.95 21.15 -26.64
CA ALA A 18 13.72 20.04 -26.11
C ALA A 18 13.28 19.77 -24.66
N ALA A 19 13.40 18.51 -24.22
CA ALA A 19 13.02 18.01 -22.91
C ALA A 19 13.76 18.72 -21.76
N GLN A 20 13.36 19.94 -21.44
CA GLN A 20 13.90 20.75 -20.35
C GLN A 20 12.74 21.26 -19.50
N SER A 21 12.95 21.20 -18.19
CA SER A 21 12.03 21.70 -17.17
C SER A 21 11.62 23.14 -17.45
N ILE A 22 10.32 23.43 -17.45
CA ILE A 22 9.79 24.78 -17.65
C ILE A 22 9.46 25.37 -16.29
N THR A 23 10.04 26.52 -15.96
CA THR A 23 9.56 27.32 -14.82
C THR A 23 8.42 28.20 -15.27
N LEU A 24 7.26 28.13 -14.59
CA LEU A 24 6.13 29.01 -14.87
C LEU A 24 5.96 30.07 -13.78
N TYR A 25 5.49 31.24 -14.19
CA TYR A 25 5.19 32.40 -13.35
C TYR A 25 3.77 32.88 -13.64
N GLN A 26 3.06 33.31 -12.61
CA GLN A 26 1.73 33.92 -12.73
C GLN A 26 1.80 35.40 -12.38
N ASP A 27 1.25 36.26 -13.24
CA ASP A 27 1.08 37.68 -12.96
C ASP A 27 -0.04 37.91 -11.94
N LYS A 28 0.22 38.72 -10.90
CA LYS A 28 -0.72 38.90 -9.78
C LYS A 28 -1.99 39.66 -10.15
N ASP A 29 -1.91 40.57 -11.11
CA ASP A 29 -3.01 41.47 -11.44
C ASP A 29 -3.92 40.87 -12.52
N THR A 30 -3.30 40.17 -13.50
CA THR A 30 -4.00 39.63 -14.68
C THR A 30 -4.22 38.13 -14.63
N GLY A 31 -3.50 37.41 -13.77
CA GLY A 31 -3.53 35.95 -13.71
C GLY A 31 -2.86 35.24 -14.89
N ALA A 32 -2.25 35.98 -15.82
CA ALA A 32 -1.61 35.43 -17.01
C ALA A 32 -0.34 34.63 -16.66
N LEU A 33 -0.07 33.59 -17.46
CA LEU A 33 1.06 32.68 -17.26
C LEU A 33 2.25 33.04 -18.17
N TYR A 34 3.45 32.98 -17.61
CA TYR A 34 4.70 33.32 -18.28
C TYR A 34 5.80 32.30 -17.98
N SER A 35 6.70 32.07 -18.93
CA SER A 35 7.90 31.23 -18.75
C SER A 35 9.14 32.00 -18.26
N LYS A 36 9.01 33.31 -18.03
CA LYS A 36 10.11 34.20 -17.60
C LYS A 36 9.70 35.06 -16.39
N PRO A 37 10.65 35.35 -15.48
CA PRO A 37 10.40 36.22 -14.34
C PRO A 37 10.07 37.64 -14.80
N GLY A 38 9.36 38.40 -13.97
CA GLY A 38 8.99 39.79 -14.23
C GLY A 38 8.44 40.49 -12.98
N PRO A 39 8.40 41.83 -12.98
CA PRO A 39 7.79 42.59 -11.89
C PRO A 39 6.32 42.19 -11.74
N ASN A 40 5.89 42.00 -10.50
CA ASN A 40 4.54 41.55 -10.12
C ASN A 40 4.14 40.11 -10.55
N ARG A 41 5.12 39.23 -10.79
CA ARG A 41 4.87 37.79 -11.06
C ARG A 41 5.31 36.89 -9.91
N ILE A 42 4.54 35.83 -9.63
CA ILE A 42 4.84 34.80 -8.62
C ILE A 42 5.31 33.53 -9.33
N LYS A 43 6.41 32.91 -8.86
CA LYS A 43 6.88 31.60 -9.35
C LYS A 43 5.89 30.51 -8.95
N LEU A 44 5.36 29.77 -9.92
CA LEU A 44 4.44 28.64 -9.71
C LEU A 44 5.16 27.30 -9.50
N GLY A 45 6.44 27.24 -9.88
CA GLY A 45 7.27 26.05 -9.74
C GLY A 45 7.95 25.66 -11.04
N GLU A 46 8.69 24.56 -10.97
CA GLU A 46 9.35 23.92 -12.10
C GLU A 46 8.52 22.71 -12.53
N PHE A 47 8.17 22.69 -13.81
CA PHE A 47 7.31 21.68 -14.41
C PHE A 47 8.15 20.83 -15.35
N VAL A 48 8.18 19.53 -15.07
CA VAL A 48 8.86 18.53 -15.89
C VAL A 48 7.85 17.77 -16.77
N PRO A 49 8.28 17.24 -17.93
CA PRO A 49 7.42 16.42 -18.77
C PRO A 49 6.84 15.22 -18.02
N LYS A 50 5.56 14.91 -18.27
CA LYS A 50 4.86 13.77 -17.65
C LYS A 50 5.62 12.45 -17.83
N SER A 51 6.28 12.25 -18.97
CA SER A 51 7.07 11.05 -19.28
C SER A 51 8.23 10.82 -18.32
N GLU A 52 8.89 11.89 -17.85
CA GLU A 52 10.01 11.86 -16.90
C GLU A 52 9.53 11.54 -15.47
N VAL A 53 8.34 12.02 -15.11
CA VAL A 53 7.69 11.69 -13.83
C VAL A 53 7.28 10.23 -13.80
N THR A 54 6.67 9.71 -14.88
CA THR A 54 6.31 8.28 -14.93
C THR A 54 7.52 7.35 -14.95
N SER A 55 8.61 7.73 -15.63
CA SER A 55 9.81 6.88 -15.69
C SER A 55 10.54 6.83 -14.34
N SER A 56 10.65 7.96 -13.64
CA SER A 56 11.26 8.04 -12.32
C SER A 56 10.44 7.33 -11.24
N ILE A 57 9.10 7.48 -11.25
CA ILE A 57 8.22 6.74 -10.34
C ILE A 57 8.30 5.24 -10.62
N SER A 58 8.27 4.85 -11.89
CA SER A 58 8.42 3.43 -12.26
C SER A 58 9.76 2.90 -11.79
N GLN A 59 10.87 3.58 -12.08
CA GLN A 59 12.20 3.16 -11.62
C GLN A 59 12.33 3.12 -10.09
N ALA A 60 11.66 4.01 -9.35
CA ALA A 60 11.63 3.96 -7.89
C ALA A 60 10.81 2.76 -7.37
N MET A 61 9.75 2.38 -8.07
CA MET A 61 8.90 1.23 -7.74
C MET A 61 9.53 -0.11 -8.17
N THR A 62 10.35 -0.13 -9.24
CA THR A 62 11.08 -1.31 -9.71
C THR A 62 12.48 -1.44 -9.11
N LYS A 63 12.95 -0.46 -8.34
CA LYS A 63 14.23 -0.55 -7.65
C LYS A 63 14.16 -1.72 -6.69
N GLU A 64 14.81 -2.83 -7.06
CA GLU A 64 14.84 -4.03 -6.23
C GLU A 64 15.21 -3.62 -4.80
N ILE A 65 14.29 -3.90 -3.87
CA ILE A 65 14.58 -3.81 -2.46
C ILE A 65 15.65 -4.88 -2.24
N LYS A 66 16.92 -4.47 -2.12
CA LYS A 66 18.01 -5.35 -1.71
C LYS A 66 17.60 -5.95 -0.37
N GLY A 67 17.07 -7.16 -0.42
CA GLY A 67 16.57 -7.86 0.75
C GLY A 67 17.69 -7.98 1.79
N THR A 68 17.33 -7.96 3.05
CA THR A 68 18.28 -8.33 4.11
C THR A 68 18.45 -9.85 4.05
N SER A 69 19.69 -10.32 3.97
CA SER A 69 19.98 -11.75 4.01
C SER A 69 19.59 -12.30 5.38
N VAL A 70 18.64 -13.24 5.40
CA VAL A 70 18.25 -13.98 6.59
C VAL A 70 18.93 -15.35 6.53
N SER A 71 19.82 -15.62 7.48
CA SER A 71 20.48 -16.92 7.60
C SER A 71 19.62 -17.88 8.41
N SER A 72 19.44 -19.10 7.91
CA SER A 72 18.71 -20.16 8.60
C SER A 72 19.44 -21.49 8.44
N LYS A 73 19.34 -22.35 9.46
CA LYS A 73 19.81 -23.75 9.37
C LYS A 73 18.84 -24.66 8.64
N VAL A 74 17.59 -24.21 8.42
CA VAL A 74 16.63 -24.99 7.63
C VAL A 74 16.80 -24.70 6.14
N PRO A 75 16.64 -25.69 5.25
CA PRO A 75 16.80 -25.54 3.81
C PRO A 75 16.00 -24.40 3.19
N LYS A 76 14.79 -24.14 3.68
CA LYS A 76 13.92 -23.11 3.12
C LYS A 76 13.09 -22.44 4.20
N LEU A 77 13.14 -21.12 4.22
CA LEU A 77 12.33 -20.26 5.06
C LEU A 77 11.38 -19.45 4.17
N LYS A 78 10.09 -19.47 4.47
CA LYS A 78 9.09 -18.58 3.85
C LYS A 78 8.48 -17.67 4.90
N ILE A 79 8.38 -16.40 4.56
CA ILE A 79 7.70 -15.39 5.35
C ILE A 79 6.57 -14.84 4.49
N ASN A 80 5.34 -14.94 4.98
CA ASN A 80 4.15 -14.45 4.31
C ASN A 80 3.37 -13.54 5.27
N GLY A 81 2.49 -12.70 4.71
CA GLY A 81 1.59 -11.89 5.52
C GLY A 81 0.30 -11.57 4.79
N VAL A 82 -0.77 -11.39 5.56
CA VAL A 82 -2.10 -10.99 5.06
C VAL A 82 -2.62 -9.87 5.93
N HIS A 83 -3.02 -8.75 5.31
CA HIS A 83 -3.48 -7.56 6.01
C HIS A 83 -4.92 -7.25 5.61
N TYR A 84 -5.84 -7.25 6.58
CA TYR A 84 -7.24 -6.94 6.37
C TYR A 84 -7.48 -5.47 6.68
N LEU A 85 -7.60 -4.66 5.63
CA LEU A 85 -7.90 -3.23 5.73
C LEU A 85 -9.38 -3.00 5.44
N GLY A 86 -9.98 -2.04 6.13
CA GLY A 86 -11.38 -1.69 6.01
C GLY A 86 -11.60 -0.19 6.10
N PHE A 87 -12.72 0.24 5.51
CA PHE A 87 -13.29 1.56 5.74
C PHE A 87 -14.69 1.37 6.31
N THR A 88 -14.95 2.00 7.43
CA THR A 88 -16.24 1.91 8.13
C THR A 88 -16.86 3.29 8.17
N SER A 89 -18.07 3.38 7.62
CA SER A 89 -18.91 4.58 7.62
C SER A 89 -20.22 4.26 8.30
N ILE A 90 -20.58 5.04 9.32
CA ILE A 90 -21.83 4.91 10.06
C ILE A 90 -22.49 6.29 10.10
N ASP A 91 -23.68 6.37 9.52
CA ASP A 91 -24.55 7.54 9.56
C ASP A 91 -25.59 7.31 10.66
N TYR A 92 -25.59 8.16 11.69
CA TYR A 92 -26.55 8.08 12.79
C TYR A 92 -27.70 9.04 12.53
N GLU A 93 -28.93 8.53 12.56
CA GLU A 93 -30.14 9.35 12.44
C GLU A 93 -30.36 10.25 13.68
N ASP A 94 -29.76 9.90 14.82
CA ASP A 94 -29.80 10.69 16.05
C ASP A 94 -28.82 11.86 15.98
N SER A 95 -29.36 13.09 16.01
CA SER A 95 -28.58 14.34 15.94
C SER A 95 -27.63 14.57 17.10
N HIS A 96 -27.68 13.75 18.16
CA HIS A 96 -26.74 13.81 19.29
C HIS A 96 -25.55 12.86 19.13
N LYS A 97 -25.48 12.08 18.04
CA LYS A 97 -24.36 11.18 17.73
C LYS A 97 -23.65 11.66 16.49
N GLU A 98 -22.32 11.74 16.55
CA GLU A 98 -21.52 12.07 15.39
C GLU A 98 -21.39 10.87 14.44
N ASN A 99 -21.51 11.14 13.15
CA ASN A 99 -21.27 10.17 12.10
C ASN A 99 -19.81 9.69 12.13
N ILE A 100 -19.62 8.38 12.01
CA ILE A 100 -18.30 7.77 12.07
C ILE A 100 -17.81 7.54 10.65
N ASN A 101 -16.61 8.02 10.33
CA ASN A 101 -15.88 7.67 9.12
C ASN A 101 -14.45 7.34 9.51
N ARG A 102 -14.04 6.06 9.40
CA ARG A 102 -12.67 5.66 9.73
C ARG A 102 -12.11 4.62 8.78
N PHE A 103 -10.82 4.76 8.49
CA PHE A 103 -9.99 3.68 8.00
C PHE A 103 -9.51 2.84 9.19
N GLU A 104 -9.58 1.53 9.06
CA GLU A 104 -9.15 0.59 10.09
C GLU A 104 -8.36 -0.57 9.48
N THR A 105 -7.37 -1.05 10.21
CA THR A 105 -6.85 -2.40 10.00
C THR A 105 -7.59 -3.30 10.99
N ARG A 106 -8.18 -4.38 10.48
CA ARG A 106 -9.01 -5.29 11.28
C ARG A 106 -8.18 -6.42 11.85
N ARG A 107 -7.38 -7.06 11.00
CA ARG A 107 -6.48 -8.16 11.37
C ARG A 107 -5.21 -8.10 10.53
N ASN A 108 -4.09 -8.50 11.12
CA ASN A 108 -2.84 -8.68 10.38
C ASN A 108 -2.25 -10.03 10.74
N TYR A 109 -2.05 -10.87 9.73
CA TYR A 109 -1.41 -12.16 9.88
C TYR A 109 0.03 -12.06 9.43
N LEU A 110 0.94 -12.58 10.25
CA LEU A 110 2.34 -12.77 9.92
C LEU A 110 2.67 -14.25 10.07
N GLU A 111 3.05 -14.87 8.96
CA GLU A 111 3.29 -16.30 8.87
C GLU A 111 4.76 -16.59 8.60
N PHE A 112 5.30 -17.54 9.36
CA PHE A 112 6.61 -18.13 9.17
C PHE A 112 6.47 -19.61 8.89
N ARG A 113 7.07 -20.09 7.80
CA ARG A 113 7.20 -21.52 7.50
C ARG A 113 8.66 -21.90 7.34
N ALA A 114 9.11 -22.85 8.17
CA ALA A 114 10.44 -23.43 8.12
C ALA A 114 10.34 -24.86 7.58
N TYR A 115 10.91 -25.09 6.40
CA TYR A 115 10.83 -26.34 5.67
C TYR A 115 12.12 -27.15 5.87
N TRP A 116 12.00 -28.43 6.23
CA TRP A 116 13.13 -29.36 6.30
C TRP A 116 13.34 -30.12 4.98
N ASN A 117 12.27 -30.23 4.17
CA ASN A 117 12.28 -30.72 2.80
C ASN A 117 11.18 -29.98 1.99
N ASP A 118 10.84 -30.44 0.79
CA ASP A 118 9.87 -29.72 -0.06
C ASP A 118 8.44 -29.69 0.49
N LYS A 119 8.08 -30.63 1.38
CA LYS A 119 6.71 -30.83 1.87
C LYS A 119 6.56 -30.62 3.38
N ASP A 120 7.54 -31.02 4.17
CA ASP A 120 7.47 -30.99 5.64
C ASP A 120 7.93 -29.64 6.17
N TYR A 121 7.12 -29.06 7.06
CA TYR A 121 7.41 -27.75 7.62
C TYR A 121 6.86 -27.55 9.03
N ALA A 122 7.51 -26.67 9.78
CA ALA A 122 6.94 -26.02 10.94
C ALA A 122 6.29 -24.70 10.50
N ARG A 123 5.07 -24.42 10.96
CA ARG A 123 4.36 -23.17 10.71
C ARG A 123 4.04 -22.46 12.01
N ILE A 124 4.37 -21.18 12.05
CA ILE A 124 3.93 -20.25 13.08
C ILE A 124 3.17 -19.13 12.39
N THR A 125 2.00 -18.75 12.91
CA THR A 125 1.24 -17.61 12.42
C THR A 125 0.80 -16.75 13.59
N LEU A 126 1.22 -15.49 13.57
CA LEU A 126 0.78 -14.47 14.52
C LEU A 126 -0.37 -13.68 13.91
N ASP A 127 -1.35 -13.35 14.73
CA ASP A 127 -2.51 -12.55 14.38
C ASP A 127 -2.61 -11.35 15.32
N THR A 128 -2.60 -10.15 14.76
CA THR A 128 -2.86 -8.93 15.52
C THR A 128 -4.30 -8.47 15.28
N HIS A 129 -5.02 -8.15 16.35
CA HIS A 129 -6.35 -7.53 16.30
C HIS A 129 -6.50 -6.52 17.44
N GLN A 130 -7.43 -5.56 17.29
CA GLN A 130 -7.86 -4.72 18.41
C GLN A 130 -8.87 -5.45 19.28
N ASP A 131 -8.72 -5.33 20.59
CA ASP A 131 -9.75 -5.72 21.54
C ASP A 131 -10.83 -4.63 21.69
N ASP A 132 -11.83 -4.90 22.53
CA ASP A 132 -12.96 -3.99 22.77
C ASP A 132 -12.53 -2.65 23.42
N THR A 133 -11.32 -2.58 23.98
CA THR A 133 -10.74 -1.35 24.55
C THR A 133 -9.94 -0.54 23.52
N GLY A 134 -9.74 -1.08 22.31
CA GLY A 134 -8.96 -0.48 21.23
C GLY A 134 -7.46 -0.82 21.27
N ASP A 135 -7.02 -1.62 22.24
CA ASP A 135 -5.64 -2.07 22.37
C ASP A 135 -5.33 -3.16 21.34
N TRP A 136 -4.17 -3.05 20.70
CA TRP A 136 -3.68 -4.11 19.82
C TRP A 136 -3.12 -5.27 20.63
N LYS A 137 -3.70 -6.46 20.43
CA LYS A 137 -3.20 -7.70 21.00
C LYS A 137 -2.59 -8.59 19.92
N VAL A 138 -1.53 -9.30 20.30
CA VAL A 138 -0.91 -10.33 19.46
C VAL A 138 -1.38 -11.70 19.96
N ARG A 139 -1.96 -12.49 19.07
CA ARG A 139 -2.38 -13.87 19.33
C ARG A 139 -1.54 -14.82 18.47
N LEU A 140 -1.12 -15.93 19.07
CA LEU A 140 -0.63 -17.07 18.31
C LEU A 140 -1.83 -17.75 17.63
N LYS A 141 -2.02 -17.54 16.32
CA LYS A 141 -3.12 -18.14 15.55
C LYS A 141 -2.80 -19.61 15.26
N TYR A 142 -1.61 -19.88 14.73
CA TYR A 142 -1.15 -21.23 14.40
C TYR A 142 0.26 -21.49 14.93
N ALA A 143 0.49 -22.71 15.40
CA ALA A 143 1.79 -23.23 15.81
C ALA A 143 1.79 -24.75 15.69
N TYR A 144 2.18 -25.27 14.53
CA TYR A 144 2.10 -26.70 14.26
C TYR A 144 3.21 -27.19 13.33
N LEU A 145 3.40 -28.50 13.34
CA LEU A 145 4.28 -29.26 12.45
C LEU A 145 3.39 -29.97 11.41
N TYR A 146 3.77 -29.88 10.14
CA TYR A 146 3.20 -30.67 9.07
C TYR A 146 4.23 -31.69 8.60
N LEU A 147 3.85 -32.96 8.62
CA LEU A 147 4.64 -34.09 8.15
C LEU A 147 3.86 -34.78 7.04
N SER A 148 4.43 -34.80 5.84
CA SER A 148 3.91 -35.50 4.69
C SER A 148 4.31 -36.97 4.70
N ASP A 149 3.55 -37.77 3.95
CA ASP A 149 3.89 -39.15 3.62
C ASP A 149 4.10 -40.08 4.85
N ILE A 150 3.43 -39.80 6.00
CA ILE A 150 3.39 -40.72 7.14
C ILE A 150 2.63 -42.01 6.78
N LEU A 151 1.59 -41.88 5.96
CA LEU A 151 0.91 -42.99 5.27
C LEU A 151 0.78 -42.63 3.78
N PRO A 152 0.57 -43.59 2.86
CA PRO A 152 0.37 -43.30 1.45
C PRO A 152 -0.69 -42.21 1.25
N TYR A 153 -0.31 -41.13 0.57
CA TYR A 153 -1.17 -39.97 0.28
C TYR A 153 -1.72 -39.23 1.51
N THR A 154 -1.09 -39.40 2.68
CA THR A 154 -1.58 -38.82 3.95
C THR A 154 -0.51 -37.94 4.58
N GLY A 155 -0.87 -36.69 4.85
CA GLY A 155 -0.12 -35.78 5.73
C GLY A 155 -0.76 -35.71 7.11
N VAL A 156 0.06 -35.43 8.13
CA VAL A 156 -0.40 -35.22 9.51
C VAL A 156 0.04 -33.85 9.98
N GLU A 157 -0.89 -33.14 10.60
CA GLU A 157 -0.64 -31.88 11.29
C GLU A 157 -0.67 -32.09 12.81
N PHE A 158 0.35 -31.59 13.51
CA PHE A 158 0.47 -31.74 14.96
C PHE A 158 0.76 -30.39 15.62
N GLY A 159 -0.10 -29.97 16.55
CA GLY A 159 0.04 -28.73 17.31
C GLY A 159 -1.24 -27.89 17.32
N GLN A 160 -1.09 -26.57 17.41
CA GLN A 160 -2.19 -25.62 17.28
C GLN A 160 -2.49 -25.35 15.80
N VAL A 161 -3.37 -26.19 15.25
CA VAL A 161 -3.76 -26.21 13.84
C VAL A 161 -5.03 -25.42 13.57
N HIS A 162 -5.33 -25.22 12.29
CA HIS A 162 -6.60 -24.64 11.86
C HIS A 162 -7.74 -25.64 12.08
N ARG A 163 -8.94 -25.11 12.29
CA ARG A 163 -10.16 -25.94 12.28
C ARG A 163 -10.60 -26.07 10.82
N PRO A 164 -10.69 -27.28 10.25
CA PRO A 164 -10.94 -27.46 8.81
C PRO A 164 -12.16 -26.72 8.28
N TRP A 165 -13.24 -26.66 9.07
CA TRP A 165 -14.44 -25.91 8.72
C TRP A 165 -14.19 -24.41 8.57
N ILE A 166 -13.47 -23.81 9.51
CA ILE A 166 -13.18 -22.37 9.52
C ILE A 166 -12.23 -21.98 8.38
N ASP A 167 -11.32 -22.88 8.02
CA ASP A 167 -10.39 -22.63 6.90
C ASP A 167 -11.13 -22.61 5.55
N TRP A 168 -12.19 -23.40 5.39
CA TRP A 168 -13.02 -23.34 4.19
C TRP A 168 -13.76 -21.99 4.07
N GLU A 169 -14.35 -21.49 5.15
CA GLU A 169 -15.05 -20.19 5.19
C GLU A 169 -14.12 -18.97 4.98
N GLU A 170 -12.83 -19.06 5.36
CA GLU A 170 -11.88 -17.95 5.18
C GLU A 170 -11.36 -17.83 3.72
N HIS A 171 -11.57 -18.85 2.88
CA HIS A 171 -10.98 -18.93 1.53
C HIS A 171 -11.99 -19.10 0.37
N HIS A 172 -13.31 -19.12 0.65
CA HIS A 172 -14.39 -19.14 -0.34
C HIS A 172 -15.37 -17.99 -0.10
#